data_AF-A0A7S2CJ73-F1
#
_entry.id   AF-A0A7S2CJ73-F1
#
_cell.length_a   1.000
_cell.length_b   1.000
_cell.length_c   1.000
_cell.angle_alpha   90.00
_cell.angle_beta   90.00
_cell.angle_gamma   90.00
#
_symmetry.space_group_name_H-M   'P 1'
#
loop_
_entity.id
_entity.type
_entity.pdbx_description
1 polymer ?
#
loop_
_entity_poly.entity_id
_entity_poly.type
_entity_poly.pdbx_seq_one_letter_code
_entity_poly.pdbx_strand_id
1 'polypeptide(L)'
;EGVQQVVDTLLRALLGGERPLALCFSFENDLRELGRSRWSASCKDCRGICDLQMLRSGKNGAASGAREGLSSLVKRTLGKPLCKAEQRSCWHRRPLRAAQRHYAALDAFVLMQVGAAIAGLPLEDPELVASTLRFGTGDEPAT
;
A
#
# COMPACT_ATOMS: atom_id res chain seq x y z
N GLU A 1 -0.63 5.45 29.59
CA GLU A 1 -1.61 5.11 28.54
C GLU A 1 -1.44 3.64 28.15
N GLY A 2 -2.53 2.93 27.82
CA GLY A 2 -2.44 1.52 27.43
C GLY A 2 -2.07 1.33 25.97
N VAL A 3 -1.39 0.21 25.63
CA VAL A 3 -1.01 -0.17 24.25
C VAL A 3 -2.19 -0.08 23.28
N GLN A 4 -3.40 -0.41 23.74
CA GLN A 4 -4.60 -0.31 22.93
C GLN A 4 -4.90 1.12 22.46
N GLN A 5 -4.86 2.09 23.38
CA GLN A 5 -5.09 3.51 23.08
C GLN A 5 -4.08 4.04 22.04
N VAL A 6 -2.81 3.66 22.19
CA VAL A 6 -1.74 4.06 21.27
C VAL A 6 -2.01 3.52 19.85
N VAL A 7 -2.36 2.23 19.74
CA VAL A 7 -2.66 1.61 18.45
C VAL A 7 -3.95 2.17 17.85
N ASP A 8 -4.97 2.46 18.66
CA ASP A 8 -6.20 3.11 18.19
C ASP A 8 -5.91 4.49 17.59
N THR A 9 -5.14 5.33 18.28
CA THR A 9 -4.73 6.64 17.77
C THR A 9 -3.96 6.52 16.46
N LEU A 10 -3.02 5.59 16.38
CA LEU A 10 -2.19 5.37 15.19
C LEU A 10 -3.03 4.88 14.00
N LEU A 11 -3.93 3.91 14.19
CA LEU A 11 -4.79 3.41 13.12
C LEU A 11 -5.73 4.50 12.60
N ARG A 12 -6.32 5.31 13.48
CA ARG A 12 -7.18 6.44 13.04
C ARG A 12 -6.39 7.47 12.25
N ALA A 13 -5.17 7.79 12.68
CA ALA A 13 -4.30 8.73 11.98
C ALA A 13 -3.90 8.21 10.59
N LEU A 14 -3.48 6.95 10.48
CA LEU A 14 -3.02 6.36 9.22
C LEU A 14 -4.15 6.05 8.24
N LEU A 15 -5.26 5.49 8.73
CA LEU A 15 -6.35 5.01 7.88
C LEU A 15 -7.37 6.10 7.59
N GLY A 16 -7.70 6.97 8.56
CA GLY A 16 -8.72 8.00 8.41
C GLY A 16 -8.19 9.39 8.05
N GLY A 17 -6.91 9.67 8.29
CA GLY A 17 -6.32 11.00 8.13
C GLY A 17 -6.07 11.41 6.68
N GLU A 18 -6.17 12.70 6.38
CA GLU A 18 -5.73 13.26 5.09
C GLU A 18 -4.19 13.30 4.97
N ARG A 19 -3.47 13.28 6.09
CA ARG A 19 -2.00 13.22 6.13
C ARG A 19 -1.53 12.43 7.36
N PRO A 20 -0.57 11.51 7.22
CA PRO A 20 0.07 11.09 5.97
C PRO A 20 -0.89 10.27 5.08
N LEU A 21 -0.59 10.16 3.77
CA LEU A 21 -1.24 9.17 2.89
C LEU A 21 -0.53 7.82 3.07
N ALA A 22 -1.29 6.78 3.42
CA ALA A 22 -0.79 5.41 3.47
C ALA A 22 -0.96 4.74 2.10
N LEU A 23 0.16 4.35 1.48
CA LEU A 23 0.13 3.51 0.28
C LEU A 23 -0.05 2.05 0.68
N CYS A 24 -0.91 1.33 -0.04
CA CYS A 24 -1.18 -0.08 0.20
C CYS A 24 -1.41 -0.83 -1.12
N PHE A 25 -1.64 -2.14 -1.02
CA PHE A 25 -1.92 -2.99 -2.17
C PHE A 25 -2.90 -4.09 -1.81
N SER A 26 -4.06 -4.15 -2.49
CA SER A 26 -5.12 -5.14 -2.21
C SER A 26 -5.62 -5.08 -0.75
N PHE A 27 -5.75 -3.86 -0.21
CA PHE A 27 -5.93 -3.60 1.22
C PHE A 27 -7.26 -4.09 1.80
N GLU A 28 -8.22 -4.39 0.94
CA GLU A 28 -9.46 -5.08 1.33
C GLU A 28 -9.19 -6.36 2.13
N ASN A 29 -8.13 -7.10 1.78
CA ASN A 29 -7.75 -8.30 2.52
C ASN A 29 -7.22 -7.98 3.93
N ASP A 30 -6.38 -6.95 4.05
CA ASP A 30 -5.86 -6.50 5.34
C ASP A 30 -6.98 -5.95 6.23
N LEU A 31 -7.95 -5.22 5.66
CA LEU A 31 -9.14 -4.76 6.39
C LEU A 31 -9.98 -5.90 6.94
N ARG A 32 -10.09 -7.02 6.21
CA ARG A 32 -10.79 -8.20 6.70
C ARG A 32 -10.11 -8.80 7.94
N GLU A 33 -8.78 -8.84 7.95
CA GLU A 33 -8.01 -9.30 9.11
C GLU A 33 -8.06 -8.29 10.27
N LEU A 34 -7.95 -6.99 10.00
CA LEU A 34 -8.12 -5.93 11.00
C LEU A 34 -9.52 -5.93 11.61
N GLY A 35 -10.55 -6.20 10.80
CA GLY A 35 -11.94 -6.31 11.23
C GLY A 35 -12.22 -7.45 12.22
N ARG A 36 -11.37 -8.49 12.21
CA ARG A 36 -11.42 -9.60 13.18
C ARG A 36 -10.63 -9.33 14.45
N SER A 37 -9.84 -8.25 14.47
CA SER A 37 -9.05 -7.84 15.63
C SER A 37 -9.86 -6.96 16.59
N ARG A 38 -9.30 -6.74 17.79
CA ARG A 38 -9.86 -5.80 18.78
C ARG A 38 -9.86 -4.33 18.32
N TRP A 39 -9.19 -4.00 17.21
CA TRP A 39 -9.07 -2.64 16.66
C TRP A 39 -10.03 -2.37 15.50
N SER A 40 -10.99 -3.26 15.25
CA SER A 40 -11.95 -3.13 14.16
C SER A 40 -12.69 -1.79 14.14
N ALA A 41 -13.04 -1.24 15.31
CA ALA A 41 -13.69 0.05 15.43
C ALA A 41 -12.83 1.22 14.90
N SER A 42 -11.51 1.12 15.02
CA SER A 42 -10.55 2.14 14.58
C SER A 42 -10.19 2.04 13.10
N CYS A 43 -10.67 1.02 12.38
CA CYS A 43 -10.39 0.76 10.97
C CYS A 43 -11.59 1.04 10.04
N LYS A 44 -12.63 1.71 10.53
CA LYS A 44 -13.86 1.99 9.75
C LYS A 44 -13.69 3.10 8.71
N ASP A 45 -12.82 4.05 8.99
CA ASP A 45 -12.48 5.15 8.08
C ASP A 45 -11.16 4.83 7.38
N CYS A 46 -11.15 4.88 6.05
CA CYS A 46 -10.03 4.50 5.20
C CYS A 46 -9.69 5.58 4.15
N ARG A 47 -10.09 6.85 4.38
CA ARG A 47 -9.82 7.97 3.45
C ARG A 47 -8.33 8.34 3.35
N GLY A 48 -7.53 7.92 4.32
CA GLY A 48 -6.08 8.09 4.35
C GLY A 48 -5.31 7.10 3.51
N ILE A 49 -5.98 6.22 2.76
CA ILE A 49 -5.35 5.08 2.09
C ILE A 49 -5.43 5.22 0.58
N CYS A 50 -4.33 4.90 -0.11
CA CYS A 50 -4.27 4.77 -1.56
C CYS A 50 -3.87 3.34 -1.93
N ASP A 51 -4.82 2.58 -2.49
CA ASP A 51 -4.57 1.21 -2.96
C ASP A 51 -4.03 1.21 -4.39
N LEU A 52 -2.73 0.89 -4.51
CA LEU A 52 -2.04 0.87 -5.80
C LEU A 52 -2.57 -0.21 -6.75
N GLN A 53 -3.29 -1.23 -6.26
CA GLN A 53 -3.94 -2.22 -7.12
C GLN A 53 -5.14 -1.61 -7.87
N MET A 54 -5.74 -0.55 -7.32
CA MET A 54 -6.89 0.15 -7.91
C MET A 54 -6.47 1.22 -8.92
N LEU A 55 -5.21 1.67 -8.87
CA LEU A 55 -4.64 2.61 -9.83
C LEU A 55 -4.32 1.88 -11.14
N ARG A 56 -5.31 1.84 -12.04
CA ARG A 56 -5.15 1.27 -13.38
C ARG A 56 -4.20 2.18 -14.16
N SER A 57 -3.05 1.67 -14.61
CA SER A 57 -2.24 2.38 -15.60
C SER A 57 -3.05 2.52 -16.89
N GLY A 58 -3.48 3.75 -17.19
CA GLY A 58 -4.37 4.04 -18.31
C GLY A 58 -3.72 3.84 -19.70
N LYS A 59 -4.62 3.58 -20.66
CA LYS A 59 -4.54 3.63 -22.13
C LYS A 59 -4.26 2.36 -22.96
N ASN A 60 -3.62 1.28 -22.49
CA ASN A 60 -3.37 0.08 -23.35
C ASN A 60 -3.56 -1.31 -22.70
N GLY A 61 -4.11 -1.41 -21.49
CA GLY A 61 -4.29 -2.69 -20.81
C GLY A 61 -5.63 -3.34 -21.12
N ALA A 62 -5.64 -4.36 -21.97
CA ALA A 62 -6.80 -5.22 -22.21
C ALA A 62 -7.47 -5.62 -20.87
N ALA A 63 -8.79 -5.52 -20.84
CA ALA A 63 -9.63 -5.91 -19.72
C ALA A 63 -9.62 -7.44 -19.54
N SER A 64 -8.50 -8.02 -19.11
CA SER A 64 -8.55 -9.31 -18.44
C SER A 64 -9.05 -9.03 -17.03
N GLY A 65 -10.20 -9.57 -16.63
CA GLY A 65 -10.80 -9.36 -15.30
C GLY A 65 -9.96 -9.84 -14.10
N ALA A 66 -8.69 -10.20 -14.29
CA ALA A 66 -7.77 -10.59 -13.24
C ALA A 66 -7.04 -9.35 -12.68
N ARG A 67 -7.17 -9.11 -11.38
CA ARG A 67 -6.37 -8.10 -10.66
C ARG A 67 -4.89 -8.51 -10.69
N GLU A 68 -4.01 -7.60 -11.11
CA GLU A 68 -2.57 -7.81 -11.07
C GLU A 68 -2.09 -7.98 -9.61
N GLY A 69 -1.08 -8.83 -9.39
CA GLY A 69 -0.44 -8.97 -8.08
C GLY A 69 0.77 -8.04 -7.91
N LEU A 70 1.13 -7.70 -6.67
CA LEU A 70 2.19 -6.71 -6.38
C LEU A 70 3.52 -7.02 -7.07
N SER A 71 3.97 -8.27 -7.02
CA SER A 71 5.23 -8.69 -7.69
C SER A 71 5.22 -8.43 -9.21
N SER A 72 4.06 -8.56 -9.86
CA SER A 72 3.90 -8.24 -11.29
C SER A 72 3.90 -6.73 -11.51
N LEU A 73 3.19 -5.97 -10.67
CA LEU A 73 3.18 -4.50 -10.72
C LEU A 73 4.61 -3.96 -10.59
N VAL A 74 5.35 -4.43 -9.59
CA VAL A 74 6.75 -4.05 -9.35
C VAL A 74 7.64 -4.43 -10.54
N LYS A 75 7.43 -5.60 -11.16
CA LYS A 75 8.18 -5.98 -12.37
C LYS A 75 7.90 -5.00 -13.52
N ARG A 76 6.64 -4.60 -13.69
CA ARG A 76 6.22 -3.69 -14.76
C ARG A 76 6.72 -2.26 -14.53
N THR A 77 6.78 -1.79 -13.29
CA THR A 77 7.20 -0.42 -12.96
C THR A 77 8.71 -0.28 -12.73
N LEU A 78 9.34 -1.23 -12.03
CA LEU A 78 10.76 -1.17 -11.61
C LEU A 78 11.66 -2.19 -12.35
N GLY A 79 11.10 -2.96 -13.28
CA GLY A 79 11.85 -3.90 -14.14
C GLY A 79 12.20 -5.25 -13.51
N LYS A 80 11.96 -5.46 -12.20
CA LYS A 80 12.25 -6.73 -11.50
C LYS A 80 11.10 -7.13 -10.59
N PRO A 81 10.69 -8.42 -10.56
CA PRO A 81 9.65 -8.88 -9.66
C PRO A 81 10.15 -8.96 -8.21
N LEU A 82 9.24 -8.83 -7.25
CA LEU A 82 9.52 -9.16 -5.85
C LEU A 82 9.74 -10.67 -5.67
N CYS A 83 10.74 -11.03 -4.85
CA CYS A 83 10.95 -12.40 -4.40
C CYS A 83 9.80 -12.85 -3.49
N LYS A 84 9.22 -14.03 -3.75
CA LYS A 84 8.08 -14.57 -2.98
C LYS A 84 8.46 -15.63 -1.95
N ALA A 85 9.76 -15.89 -1.74
CA ALA A 85 10.24 -17.02 -0.96
C ALA A 85 9.72 -17.03 0.49
N GLU A 86 9.58 -15.85 1.10
CA GLU A 86 9.14 -15.72 2.50
C GLU A 86 7.64 -15.43 2.67
N GLN A 87 6.89 -15.30 1.57
CA GLN A 87 5.46 -14.94 1.57
C GLN A 87 4.63 -15.88 2.46
N ARG A 88 4.86 -17.20 2.34
CA ARG A 88 4.17 -18.24 3.12
C ARG A 88 5.05 -18.91 4.17
N SER A 89 6.02 -18.17 4.70
CA SER A 89 6.91 -18.68 5.76
C SER A 89 6.20 -18.74 7.12
N CYS A 90 6.82 -19.38 8.11
CA CYS A 90 6.28 -19.42 9.47
C CYS A 90 6.43 -18.06 10.17
N TRP A 91 5.46 -17.15 9.95
CA TRP A 91 5.41 -15.80 10.54
C TRP A 91 5.12 -15.78 12.05
N HIS A 92 4.70 -16.92 12.61
CA HIS A 92 4.48 -17.09 14.06
C HIS A 92 5.79 -17.34 14.84
N ARG A 93 6.86 -17.80 14.16
CA ARG A 93 8.15 -18.10 14.80
C ARG A 93 8.76 -16.84 15.43
N ARG A 94 9.39 -16.98 16.59
CA ARG A 94 10.22 -15.94 17.21
C ARG A 94 11.61 -16.47 17.61
N PRO A 95 12.69 -15.70 17.39
CA PRO A 95 12.74 -14.47 16.59
C PRO A 95 12.49 -14.78 15.10
N LEU A 96 12.06 -13.76 14.34
CA LEU A 96 11.97 -13.85 12.88
C LEU A 96 13.36 -14.02 12.26
N ARG A 97 13.47 -14.77 11.16
CA ARG A 97 14.72 -14.87 10.38
C ARG A 97 15.08 -13.54 9.73
N ALA A 98 16.35 -13.34 9.42
CA ALA A 98 16.81 -12.16 8.68
C ALA A 98 16.09 -12.02 7.32
N ALA A 99 15.91 -13.13 6.59
CA ALA A 99 15.19 -13.14 5.32
C ALA A 99 13.72 -12.71 5.46
N GLN A 100 13.01 -13.15 6.51
CA GLN A 100 11.62 -12.74 6.78
C GLN A 100 11.53 -11.24 7.05
N ARG A 101 12.44 -10.68 7.86
CA ARG A 101 12.47 -9.24 8.13
C ARG A 101 12.76 -8.43 6.86
N HIS A 102 13.72 -8.87 6.06
CA HIS A 102 14.06 -8.23 4.80
C HIS A 102 12.87 -8.26 3.82
N TYR A 103 12.21 -9.41 3.69
CA TYR A 103 11.01 -9.55 2.88
C TYR A 103 9.91 -8.58 3.33
N ALA A 104 9.57 -8.55 4.63
CA ALA A 104 8.52 -7.69 5.16
C ALA A 104 8.84 -6.19 4.98
N ALA A 105 10.10 -5.79 5.19
CA ALA A 105 10.54 -4.42 4.97
C ALA A 105 10.44 -4.03 3.49
N LEU A 106 10.85 -4.93 2.58
CA LEU A 106 10.79 -4.68 1.14
C LEU A 106 9.34 -4.60 0.64
N ASP A 107 8.44 -5.45 1.13
CA ASP A 107 7.02 -5.49 0.72
C ASP A 107 6.28 -4.17 1.05
N ALA A 108 6.73 -3.45 2.10
CA ALA A 108 6.24 -2.11 2.43
C ALA A 108 6.99 -1.00 1.67
N PHE A 109 8.33 -1.04 1.66
CA PHE A 109 9.16 0.01 1.05
C PHE A 109 8.94 0.16 -0.46
N VAL A 110 8.69 -0.97 -1.14
CA VAL A 110 8.49 -0.98 -2.60
C VAL A 110 7.24 -0.19 -3.02
N LEU A 111 6.22 -0.07 -2.16
CA LEU A 111 5.01 0.69 -2.46
C LEU A 111 5.31 2.17 -2.68
N MET A 112 6.28 2.74 -1.97
CA MET A 112 6.71 4.12 -2.20
C MET A 112 7.32 4.29 -3.59
N GLN A 113 8.25 3.40 -3.98
CA GLN A 113 8.89 3.42 -5.31
C GLN A 113 7.87 3.22 -6.43
N VAL A 114 6.95 2.28 -6.26
CA VAL A 114 5.87 2.03 -7.22
C VAL A 114 4.92 3.23 -7.31
N GLY A 115 4.52 3.79 -6.17
CA GLY A 115 3.65 4.96 -6.11
C GLY A 115 4.26 6.17 -6.83
N ALA A 116 5.52 6.48 -6.57
CA ALA A 116 6.23 7.55 -7.25
C ALA A 116 6.35 7.29 -8.77
N ALA A 117 6.69 6.07 -9.17
CA ALA A 117 6.75 5.68 -10.58
C ALA A 117 5.38 5.80 -11.28
N ILE A 118 4.28 5.42 -10.62
CA ILE A 118 2.91 5.60 -11.14
C ILE A 118 2.55 7.08 -11.26
N ALA A 119 2.96 7.90 -10.29
CA ALA A 119 2.75 9.34 -10.31
C ALA A 119 3.63 10.08 -11.34
N GLY A 120 4.64 9.41 -11.93
CA GLY A 120 5.61 10.02 -12.83
C GLY A 120 6.55 11.00 -12.12
N LEU A 121 6.75 10.83 -10.81
CA LEU A 121 7.50 11.72 -9.95
C LEU A 121 8.67 10.98 -9.28
N PRO A 122 9.74 11.69 -8.93
CA PRO A 122 10.86 11.10 -8.22
C PRO A 122 10.54 11.11 -6.69
N LEU A 123 11.19 10.24 -5.91
CA LEU A 123 10.82 9.98 -4.50
C LEU A 123 11.31 11.05 -3.50
N GLU A 124 12.06 12.04 -3.97
CA GLU A 124 12.65 13.11 -3.18
C GLU A 124 11.60 14.09 -2.65
N ASP A 125 10.41 14.13 -3.27
CA ASP A 125 9.25 14.89 -2.80
C ASP A 125 8.03 13.98 -2.53
N PRO A 126 7.97 13.34 -1.35
CA PRO A 126 6.89 12.41 -1.01
C PRO A 126 5.52 13.09 -0.85
N GLU A 127 5.49 14.40 -0.56
CA GLU A 127 4.24 15.15 -0.43
C GLU A 127 3.62 15.43 -1.80
N LEU A 128 4.44 15.78 -2.79
CA LEU A 128 4.00 15.90 -4.18
C LEU A 128 3.47 14.56 -4.70
N VAL A 129 4.21 13.46 -4.49
CA VAL A 129 3.76 12.10 -4.84
C VAL A 129 2.41 11.79 -4.19
N ALA A 130 2.27 12.05 -2.89
CA ALA A 130 1.02 11.79 -2.16
C ALA A 130 -0.15 12.61 -2.73
N SER A 131 0.06 13.90 -3.03
CA SER A 131 -0.97 14.74 -3.64
C SER A 131 -1.41 14.21 -5.02
N THR A 132 -0.47 13.86 -5.89
CA THR A 132 -0.77 13.33 -7.24
C THR A 132 -1.54 12.01 -7.16
N LEU A 133 -1.16 11.13 -6.24
CA LEU A 133 -1.83 9.84 -6.04
C LEU A 133 -3.22 9.98 -5.40
N ARG A 134 -3.47 11.02 -4.60
CA ARG A 134 -4.79 11.28 -3.98
C ARG A 134 -5.83 11.71 -5.01
N PHE A 135 -5.46 12.53 -5.99
CA PHE A 135 -6.42 13.10 -6.95
C PHE A 135 -6.54 12.28 -8.25
N GLY A 136 -5.67 11.29 -8.45
CA GLY A 136 -5.66 10.46 -9.63
C GLY A 136 -5.18 11.22 -10.86
N THR A 137 -4.41 10.55 -11.70
CA THR A 137 -4.10 11.01 -13.06
C THR A 137 -5.40 11.00 -13.88
N GLY A 138 -6.23 12.04 -13.78
CA GLY A 138 -7.60 12.00 -14.30
C GLY A 138 -8.31 13.33 -14.54
N ASP A 139 -7.91 14.45 -13.93
CA ASP A 139 -8.44 15.76 -14.28
C ASP A 139 -7.42 16.56 -15.07
N GLU A 140 -7.48 16.43 -16.39
CA GLU A 140 -7.14 17.59 -17.24
C GLU A 140 -8.18 18.67 -16.92
N PRO A 141 -7.77 19.92 -16.62
CA PRO A 141 -8.72 21.00 -16.49
C PRO A 141 -9.43 21.17 -17.83
N ALA A 142 -10.76 21.07 -17.83
CA ALA A 142 -11.57 21.38 -18.99
C ALA A 142 -11.23 22.81 -19.47
N THR A 143 -10.55 22.90 -20.61
CA THR A 143 -10.43 24.12 -21.41
C THR A 143 -11.74 24.43 -22.11
#